data_AF-D7DB49-F1
#
_entry.id   AF-D7DB49-F1
#
_cell.length_a   1.000
_cell.length_b   1.000
_cell.length_c   1.000
_cell.angle_alpha   90.00
_cell.angle_beta   90.00
_cell.angle_gamma   90.00
#
_symmetry.space_group_name_H-M   'P 1'
#
loop_
_entity.id
_entity.type
_entity.pdbx_description
1 polymer ?
#
loop_
_entity_poly.entity_id
_entity_poly.type
_entity_poly.pdbx_seq_one_letter_code
_entity_poly.pdbx_strand_id
1 'polypeptide(L)'
;MSSKILYVNASGTEIFVLENLRGKISFNEILETITSDWLYILLLRKVVSFATVFKTLTQQCRGKLCYARIYFYELKNQPIQLIFKIFDRSSTILINSDPPIEKLLKRIIANPKFGETVVFISNLGKDNIVIDTEQANDLKVARKLYMELSPIVFGRGFGRLVAMNMEKTGAGYNVILCVDKEGVSVQSTYERVNLLIKSISQCIR
;
A
#
# COMPACT_ATOMS: atom_id res chain seq x y z
N MET A 1 -4.01 -4.40 21.36
CA MET A 1 -4.85 -3.58 20.44
C MET A 1 -5.09 -4.40 19.19
N SER A 2 -6.31 -4.43 18.62
CA SER A 2 -6.55 -5.10 17.34
C SER A 2 -5.78 -4.36 16.24
N SER A 3 -4.81 -5.03 15.62
CA SER A 3 -4.06 -4.52 14.47
C SER A 3 -4.80 -4.91 13.20
N LYS A 4 -5.43 -3.93 12.54
CA LYS A 4 -5.96 -4.12 11.19
C LYS A 4 -4.90 -3.73 10.17
N ILE A 5 -4.62 -4.64 9.25
CA ILE A 5 -3.63 -4.50 8.19
C ILE A 5 -4.34 -4.64 6.84
N LEU A 6 -4.18 -3.65 5.97
CA LEU A 6 -4.52 -3.78 4.55
C LEU A 6 -3.22 -4.01 3.77
N TYR A 7 -3.13 -5.16 3.12
CA TYR A 7 -2.04 -5.52 2.22
C TYR A 7 -2.51 -5.43 0.77
N VAL A 8 -1.72 -4.80 -0.08
CA VAL A 8 -1.95 -4.71 -1.52
C VAL A 8 -0.69 -5.16 -2.24
N ASN A 9 -0.85 -6.05 -3.22
CA ASN A 9 0.24 -6.42 -4.12
C ASN A 9 -0.07 -5.92 -5.53
N ALA A 10 0.64 -4.85 -5.94
CA ALA A 10 0.50 -4.25 -7.25
C ALA A 10 1.73 -4.57 -8.10
N SER A 11 1.64 -5.64 -8.90
CA SER A 11 2.72 -6.08 -9.81
C SER A 11 4.06 -6.29 -9.10
N GLY A 12 4.04 -6.95 -7.94
CA GLY A 12 5.24 -7.23 -7.14
C GLY A 12 5.67 -6.08 -6.23
N THR A 13 4.96 -4.94 -6.24
CA THR A 13 5.13 -3.90 -5.22
C THR A 13 4.20 -4.19 -4.05
N GLU A 14 4.76 -4.33 -2.87
CA GLU A 14 4.03 -4.67 -1.65
C GLU A 14 3.73 -3.39 -0.86
N ILE A 15 2.46 -3.09 -0.69
CA ILE A 15 1.99 -1.90 0.02
C ILE A 15 1.16 -2.35 1.21
N PHE A 16 1.55 -1.90 2.40
CA PHE A 16 0.86 -2.15 3.64
C PHE A 16 0.25 -0.85 4.16
N VAL A 17 -0.96 -0.91 4.70
CA VAL A 17 -1.56 0.14 5.51
C VAL A 17 -1.86 -0.45 6.88
N LEU A 18 -1.25 0.12 7.90
CA LEU A 18 -1.50 -0.23 9.30
C LEU A 18 -2.48 0.79 9.87
N GLU A 19 -3.65 0.35 10.32
CA GLU A 19 -4.73 1.26 10.73
C GLU A 19 -4.31 2.20 11.88
N ASN A 20 -3.48 1.72 12.79
CA ASN A 20 -2.95 2.50 13.91
C ASN A 20 -1.90 3.56 13.52
N LEU A 21 -1.35 3.50 12.30
CA LEU A 21 -0.42 4.51 11.76
C LEU A 21 -1.09 5.44 10.77
N ARG A 22 -2.28 5.07 10.30
CA ARG A 22 -3.00 5.77 9.26
C ARG A 22 -3.28 7.23 9.66
N GLY A 23 -2.83 8.17 8.83
CA GLY A 23 -3.00 9.61 9.06
C GLY A 23 -2.28 10.16 10.30
N LYS A 24 -1.44 9.36 10.97
CA LYS A 24 -0.74 9.75 12.20
C LYS A 24 0.24 10.91 12.00
N ILE A 25 0.71 11.11 10.78
CA ILE A 25 1.56 12.23 10.37
C ILE A 25 0.78 13.03 9.32
N SER A 26 0.62 14.33 9.55
CA SER A 26 -0.07 15.21 8.62
C SER A 26 0.89 15.81 7.59
N PHE A 27 0.36 16.19 6.42
CA PHE A 27 1.16 16.87 5.41
C PHE A 27 1.58 18.27 5.85
N ASN A 28 0.75 18.95 6.64
CA ASN A 28 1.01 20.31 7.10
C ASN A 28 2.23 20.36 8.01
N GLU A 29 2.35 19.42 8.96
CA GLU A 29 3.53 19.28 9.83
C GLU A 29 4.83 19.16 9.04
N ILE A 30 4.81 18.37 7.95
CA ILE A 30 5.98 18.15 7.08
C ILE A 30 6.33 19.40 6.27
N LEU A 31 5.33 20.09 5.73
CA LEU A 31 5.55 21.28 4.90
C LEU A 31 6.07 22.47 5.74
N GLU A 32 5.70 22.54 7.02
CA GLU A 32 6.21 23.53 7.98
C GLU A 32 7.65 23.22 8.42
N THR A 33 8.06 21.94 8.38
CA THR A 33 9.47 21.59 8.55
C THR A 33 10.23 21.98 7.29
N ILE A 34 11.01 23.05 7.33
CA ILE A 34 11.88 23.48 6.23
C ILE A 34 12.81 22.32 5.86
N THR A 35 12.42 21.52 4.87
CA THR A 35 13.24 20.44 4.33
C THR A 35 13.93 20.99 3.10
N SER A 36 15.19 21.42 3.26
CA SER A 36 16.04 21.92 2.17
C SER A 36 16.45 20.83 1.17
N ASP A 37 16.26 19.56 1.54
CA ASP A 37 16.88 18.42 0.87
C ASP A 37 15.88 17.63 0.01
N TRP A 38 15.33 18.31 -1.01
CA TRP A 38 14.48 17.65 -1.99
C TRP A 38 15.32 16.99 -3.08
N LEU A 39 15.00 15.73 -3.35
CA LEU A 39 15.44 15.03 -4.54
C LEU A 39 14.28 15.03 -5.54
N TYR A 40 14.56 15.34 -6.80
CA TYR A 40 13.58 15.14 -7.87
C TYR A 40 14.08 14.06 -8.83
N ILE A 41 13.14 13.29 -9.37
CA ILE A 41 13.40 12.23 -10.33
C ILE A 41 12.46 12.41 -11.52
N LEU A 42 13.03 12.44 -12.72
CA LEU A 42 12.30 12.46 -13.97
C LEU A 42 12.20 11.04 -14.52
N LEU A 43 10.97 10.57 -14.73
CA LEU A 43 10.67 9.28 -15.35
C LEU A 43 10.15 9.52 -16.77
N LEU A 44 11.05 9.52 -17.74
CA LEU A 44 10.78 9.81 -19.16
C LEU A 44 10.43 8.54 -19.97
N ARG A 45 9.67 7.61 -19.40
CA ARG A 45 9.30 6.37 -20.09
C ARG A 45 8.05 6.58 -20.95
N LYS A 46 7.93 5.78 -22.03
CA LYS A 46 6.70 5.71 -22.87
C LYS A 46 5.45 5.39 -22.04
N VAL A 47 5.61 4.59 -20.99
CA VAL A 47 4.55 4.25 -20.03
C VAL A 47 5.15 4.19 -18.62
N VAL A 48 4.59 4.97 -17.70
CA VAL A 48 4.86 4.95 -16.26
C VAL A 48 3.62 4.42 -15.55
N SER A 49 3.82 3.48 -14.62
CA SER A 49 2.78 2.93 -13.74
C SER A 49 3.13 3.22 -12.28
N PHE A 50 2.15 3.05 -11.38
CA PHE A 50 2.41 3.13 -9.93
C PHE A 50 3.51 2.17 -9.48
N ALA A 51 3.54 0.94 -9.99
CA ALA A 51 4.61 -0.01 -9.67
C ALA A 51 6.01 0.53 -10.04
N THR A 52 6.11 1.27 -11.15
CA THR A 52 7.38 1.92 -11.54
C THR A 52 7.75 3.02 -10.55
N VAL A 53 6.80 3.89 -10.18
CA VAL A 53 7.02 4.98 -9.23
C VAL A 53 7.39 4.44 -7.84
N PHE A 54 6.63 3.48 -7.30
CA PHE A 54 6.92 2.91 -5.98
C PHE A 54 8.26 2.18 -5.93
N LYS A 55 8.66 1.48 -7.00
CA LYS A 55 10.00 0.89 -7.10
C LYS A 55 11.10 1.96 -7.06
N THR A 56 10.88 3.12 -7.68
CA THR A 56 11.80 4.26 -7.56
C THR A 56 11.83 4.81 -6.14
N LEU A 57 10.66 4.99 -5.50
CA LEU A 57 10.56 5.46 -4.12
C LEU A 57 11.29 4.53 -3.14
N THR A 58 11.10 3.20 -3.24
CA THR A 58 11.75 2.23 -2.35
C THR A 58 13.26 2.26 -2.45
N GLN A 59 13.81 2.53 -3.64
CA GLN A 59 15.25 2.63 -3.86
C GLN A 59 15.88 3.86 -3.22
N GLN A 60 15.15 4.98 -3.11
CA GLN A 60 15.65 6.25 -2.58
C GLN A 60 15.42 6.39 -1.07
N CYS A 61 14.31 5.85 -0.57
CA CYS A 61 13.87 6.01 0.82
C CYS A 61 14.29 4.88 1.76
N ARG A 62 15.32 4.11 1.40
CA ARG A 62 15.74 2.85 2.06
C ARG A 62 15.70 2.91 3.60
N GLY A 63 14.70 2.25 4.20
CA GLY A 63 14.58 2.14 5.67
C GLY A 63 14.13 3.41 6.38
N LYS A 64 13.81 4.48 5.65
CA LYS A 64 13.49 5.80 6.20
C LYS A 64 12.03 6.16 5.99
N LEU A 65 11.54 7.06 6.84
CA LEU A 65 10.30 7.77 6.61
C LEU A 65 10.53 8.83 5.52
N CYS A 66 9.67 8.82 4.51
CA CYS A 66 9.75 9.75 3.40
C CYS A 66 8.41 10.42 3.14
N TYR A 67 8.51 11.64 2.66
CA TYR A 67 7.46 12.31 1.92
C TYR A 67 7.77 12.24 0.43
N ALA A 68 6.77 11.97 -0.40
CA ALA A 68 6.88 12.16 -1.84
C ALA A 68 5.70 12.93 -2.41
N ARG A 69 5.98 13.72 -3.45
CA ARG A 69 4.97 14.36 -4.29
C ARG A 69 5.18 13.91 -5.74
N ILE A 70 4.17 13.25 -6.29
CA ILE A 70 4.20 12.63 -7.62
C ILE A 70 3.33 13.44 -8.56
N TYR A 71 3.93 13.92 -9.64
CA TYR A 71 3.26 14.63 -10.72
C TYR A 71 3.25 13.73 -11.95
N PHE A 72 2.10 13.11 -12.22
CA PHE A 72 1.82 12.54 -13.54
C PHE A 72 1.40 13.66 -14.49
N TYR A 73 1.87 13.65 -15.73
CA TYR A 73 1.51 14.66 -16.73
C TYR A 73 -0.01 14.80 -16.89
N GLU A 74 -0.74 13.69 -16.83
CA GLU A 74 -2.19 13.63 -16.95
C GLU A 74 -2.93 14.12 -15.68
N LEU A 75 -2.22 14.24 -14.55
CA LEU A 75 -2.74 14.68 -13.26
C LEU A 75 -2.00 15.94 -12.76
N LYS A 76 -1.50 16.79 -13.67
CA LYS A 76 -0.69 17.98 -13.33
C LYS A 76 -1.28 18.86 -12.23
N ASN A 77 -2.59 19.05 -12.26
CA ASN A 77 -3.29 19.94 -11.32
C ASN A 77 -3.65 19.24 -9.99
N GLN A 78 -3.39 17.95 -9.86
CA GLN A 78 -3.72 17.12 -8.70
C GLN A 78 -2.59 16.12 -8.43
N PRO A 79 -1.42 16.61 -7.97
CA PRO A 79 -0.31 15.73 -7.64
C PRO A 79 -0.70 14.78 -6.52
N ILE A 80 -0.11 13.59 -6.53
CA ILE A 80 -0.30 12.62 -5.46
C ILE A 80 0.76 12.89 -4.39
N GLN A 81 0.32 13.19 -3.18
CA GLN A 81 1.20 13.37 -2.03
C GLN A 81 1.16 12.09 -1.19
N LEU A 82 2.31 11.61 -0.74
CA LEU A 82 2.45 10.38 0.03
C LEU A 82 3.37 10.62 1.22
N ILE A 83 2.98 10.11 2.38
CA ILE A 83 3.88 9.85 3.50
C ILE A 83 3.97 8.34 3.64
N PHE A 84 5.19 7.81 3.58
CA PHE A 84 5.40 6.38 3.60
C PHE A 84 6.72 6.04 4.27
N LYS A 85 6.78 4.83 4.83
CA LYS A 85 8.00 4.25 5.38
C LYS A 85 8.38 3.04 4.53
N ILE A 86 9.63 2.97 4.11
CA ILE A 86 10.17 1.79 3.46
C ILE A 86 10.63 0.81 4.53
N PHE A 87 10.07 -0.40 4.51
CA PHE A 87 10.43 -1.45 5.45
C PHE A 87 11.57 -2.33 4.89
N ASP A 88 11.49 -2.70 3.61
CA ASP A 88 12.53 -3.42 2.87
C ASP A 88 12.56 -2.97 1.40
N ARG A 89 13.26 -3.70 0.51
CA ARG A 89 13.39 -3.32 -0.90
C ARG A 89 12.08 -3.38 -1.70
N SER A 90 11.09 -4.16 -1.27
CA SER A 90 9.81 -4.37 -1.96
C SER A 90 8.58 -3.90 -1.17
N SER A 91 8.74 -3.65 0.13
CA SER A 91 7.67 -3.41 1.08
C SER A 91 7.63 -1.96 1.55
N THR A 92 6.49 -1.31 1.30
CA THR A 92 6.20 0.06 1.70
C THR A 92 5.02 0.07 2.68
N ILE A 93 5.17 0.76 3.80
CA ILE A 93 4.06 1.09 4.70
C ILE A 93 3.57 2.48 4.34
N LEU A 94 2.34 2.58 3.84
CA LEU A 94 1.70 3.84 3.52
C LEU A 94 1.03 4.40 4.79
N ILE A 95 1.42 5.62 5.17
CA ILE A 95 1.01 6.27 6.42
C ILE A 95 -0.08 7.29 6.12
N ASN A 96 0.14 8.13 5.10
CA ASN A 96 -0.82 9.13 4.66
C ASN A 96 -0.75 9.32 3.16
N SER A 97 -1.86 9.75 2.55
CA SER A 97 -1.91 10.09 1.14
C SER A 97 -2.94 11.17 0.84
N ASP A 98 -2.65 11.97 -0.18
CA ASP A 98 -3.60 12.83 -0.87
C ASP A 98 -3.53 12.48 -2.37
N PRO A 99 -4.56 11.88 -2.97
CA PRO A 99 -5.92 11.65 -2.45
C PRO A 99 -5.98 10.63 -1.29
N PRO A 100 -7.12 10.52 -0.57
CA PRO A 100 -7.30 9.55 0.52
C PRO A 100 -6.87 8.13 0.16
N ILE A 101 -6.30 7.40 1.14
CA ILE A 101 -5.63 6.11 0.96
C ILE A 101 -6.48 5.13 0.13
N GLU A 102 -7.77 4.99 0.40
CA GLU A 102 -8.62 4.06 -0.36
C GLU A 102 -8.77 4.46 -1.82
N LYS A 103 -8.90 5.75 -2.10
CA LYS A 103 -8.95 6.28 -3.47
C LYS A 103 -7.61 6.04 -4.17
N LEU A 104 -6.50 6.26 -3.47
CA LEU A 104 -5.16 5.99 -4.00
C LEU A 104 -4.98 4.50 -4.30
N LEU A 105 -5.32 3.60 -3.36
CA LEU A 105 -5.15 2.16 -3.53
C LEU A 105 -6.00 1.63 -4.67
N LYS A 106 -7.26 2.07 -4.80
CA LYS A 106 -8.11 1.74 -5.96
C LYS A 106 -7.47 2.18 -7.27
N ARG A 107 -6.87 3.38 -7.32
CA ARG A 107 -6.10 3.85 -8.49
C ARG A 107 -4.87 2.98 -8.75
N ILE A 108 -4.10 2.62 -7.74
CA ILE A 108 -2.93 1.74 -7.88
C ILE A 108 -3.35 0.39 -8.47
N ILE A 109 -4.45 -0.20 -7.98
CA ILE A 109 -4.91 -1.52 -8.40
C ILE A 109 -5.51 -1.50 -9.82
N ALA A 110 -6.19 -0.42 -10.20
CA ALA A 110 -6.60 -0.19 -11.58
C ALA A 110 -5.42 -0.09 -12.56
N ASN A 111 -4.19 0.09 -12.04
CA ASN A 111 -2.93 0.14 -12.77
C ASN A 111 -2.97 1.03 -14.03
N PRO A 112 -3.37 2.31 -13.89
CA PRO A 112 -3.38 3.25 -14.99
C PRO A 112 -1.96 3.45 -15.54
N LYS A 113 -1.91 3.76 -16.84
CA LYS A 113 -0.69 4.05 -17.59
C LYS A 113 -0.61 5.56 -17.78
N PHE A 114 0.52 6.13 -17.40
CA PHE A 114 0.83 7.55 -17.51
C PHE A 114 2.01 7.77 -18.45
N GLY A 115 2.15 8.97 -18.98
CA GLY A 115 3.34 9.44 -19.67
C GLY A 115 4.43 9.88 -18.70
N GLU A 116 5.08 10.99 -19.05
CA GLU A 116 6.15 11.58 -18.24
C GLU A 116 5.70 11.84 -16.81
N THR A 117 6.55 11.49 -15.85
CA THR A 117 6.27 11.64 -14.42
C THR A 117 7.44 12.29 -13.71
N VAL A 118 7.15 13.27 -12.85
CA VAL A 118 8.13 13.89 -11.96
C VAL A 118 7.82 13.45 -10.53
N VAL A 119 8.83 12.99 -9.81
CA VAL A 119 8.69 12.58 -8.42
C VAL A 119 9.62 13.41 -7.57
N PHE A 120 9.06 14.19 -6.65
CA PHE A 120 9.81 14.88 -5.60
C PHE A 120 9.81 14.02 -4.34
N ILE A 121 10.95 13.89 -3.68
CA ILE A 121 11.16 13.04 -2.52
C ILE A 121 11.92 13.84 -1.47
N SER A 122 11.44 13.79 -0.24
CA SER A 122 12.12 14.35 0.94
C SER A 122 12.18 13.31 2.04
N ASN A 123 13.36 13.15 2.64
CA ASN A 123 13.60 12.22 3.73
C ASN A 123 13.35 12.92 5.07
N LEU A 124 12.42 12.39 5.87
CA LEU A 124 11.94 13.02 7.10
C LEU A 124 12.72 12.54 8.34
N GLY A 125 14.04 12.36 8.20
CA GLY A 125 14.91 11.53 9.05
C GLY A 125 14.90 11.71 10.58
N LYS A 126 14.08 12.59 11.17
CA LYS A 126 13.91 12.77 12.61
C LYS A 126 12.66 12.07 13.20
N ASP A 127 11.63 11.82 12.41
CA ASP A 127 10.33 11.30 12.89
C ASP A 127 10.08 9.85 12.49
N ASN A 128 11.08 8.98 12.68
CA ASN A 128 10.99 7.62 12.17
C ASN A 128 9.93 6.82 12.94
N ILE A 129 8.87 6.37 12.26
CA ILE A 129 7.88 5.48 12.87
C ILE A 129 8.56 4.14 13.19
N VAL A 130 8.55 3.76 14.47
CA VAL A 130 9.04 2.44 14.91
C VAL A 130 7.95 1.41 14.69
N ILE A 131 8.28 0.33 13.98
CA ILE A 131 7.45 -0.86 13.85
C ILE A 131 7.94 -1.84 14.90
N ASP A 132 7.10 -2.16 15.88
CA ASP A 132 7.46 -3.11 16.92
C ASP A 132 7.52 -4.56 16.36
N THR A 133 8.05 -5.47 17.17
CA THR A 133 8.20 -6.88 16.81
C THR A 133 6.87 -7.56 16.49
N GLU A 134 5.79 -7.19 17.17
CA GLU A 134 4.46 -7.78 16.96
C GLU A 134 3.92 -7.36 15.59
N GLN A 135 3.95 -6.06 15.27
CA GLN A 135 3.56 -5.55 13.96
C GLN A 135 4.41 -6.13 12.84
N ALA A 136 5.73 -6.25 13.04
CA ALA A 136 6.61 -6.88 12.05
C ALA A 136 6.24 -8.35 11.79
N ASN A 137 5.81 -9.08 12.83
CA ASN A 137 5.32 -10.44 12.69
C ASN A 137 3.96 -10.48 11.96
N ASP A 138 3.03 -9.59 12.32
CA ASP A 138 1.73 -9.49 11.63
C ASP A 138 1.92 -9.18 10.13
N LEU A 139 2.85 -8.30 9.76
CA LEU A 139 3.18 -8.00 8.36
C LEU A 139 3.71 -9.25 7.61
N LYS A 140 4.56 -10.05 8.25
CA LYS A 140 5.06 -11.32 7.68
C LYS A 140 3.93 -12.34 7.51
N VAL A 141 3.03 -12.45 8.49
CA VAL A 141 1.87 -13.34 8.43
C VAL A 141 0.94 -12.91 7.29
N ALA A 142 0.65 -11.62 7.16
CA ALA A 142 -0.16 -11.09 6.07
C ALA A 142 0.43 -11.44 4.70
N ARG A 143 1.74 -11.24 4.52
CA ARG A 143 2.44 -11.61 3.29
C ARG A 143 2.35 -13.11 2.99
N LYS A 144 2.60 -13.96 4.00
CA LYS A 144 2.53 -15.42 3.87
C LYS A 144 1.13 -15.87 3.46
N LEU A 145 0.11 -15.42 4.18
CA LEU A 145 -1.30 -15.75 3.89
C LEU A 145 -1.70 -15.30 2.48
N TYR A 146 -1.29 -14.11 2.05
CA TYR A 146 -1.58 -13.65 0.70
C TYR A 146 -0.98 -14.58 -0.37
N MET A 147 0.28 -14.98 -0.19
CA MET A 147 0.97 -15.87 -1.13
C MET A 147 0.32 -17.26 -1.19
N GLU A 148 -0.10 -17.79 -0.05
CA GLU A 148 -0.76 -19.11 0.04
C GLU A 148 -2.18 -19.09 -0.53
N LEU A 149 -2.94 -18.03 -0.26
CA LEU A 149 -4.35 -17.93 -0.67
C LEU A 149 -4.52 -17.49 -2.12
N SER A 150 -3.57 -16.72 -2.69
CA SER A 150 -3.62 -16.26 -4.08
C SER A 150 -3.88 -17.38 -5.11
N PRO A 151 -3.10 -18.48 -5.15
CA PRO A 151 -3.34 -19.57 -6.09
C PRO A 151 -4.66 -20.30 -5.83
N ILE A 152 -5.11 -20.40 -4.57
CA ILE A 152 -6.38 -21.05 -4.20
C ILE A 152 -7.57 -20.23 -4.72
N VAL A 153 -7.55 -18.92 -4.50
CA VAL A 153 -8.58 -17.99 -4.97
C VAL A 153 -8.67 -18.01 -6.50
N PHE A 154 -7.50 -17.96 -7.18
CA PHE A 154 -7.44 -18.02 -8.64
C PHE A 154 -7.94 -19.37 -9.18
N GLY A 155 -7.48 -20.49 -8.61
CA GLY A 155 -7.86 -21.84 -9.03
C GLY A 155 -9.36 -22.14 -8.84
N ARG A 156 -10.02 -21.49 -7.87
CA ARG A 156 -11.47 -21.57 -7.69
C ARG A 156 -12.28 -20.63 -8.59
N GLY A 157 -11.62 -19.87 -9.47
CA GLY A 157 -12.30 -18.99 -10.44
C GLY A 157 -12.91 -17.74 -9.81
N PHE A 158 -12.42 -17.30 -8.63
CA PHE A 158 -12.85 -16.06 -7.98
C PHE A 158 -12.14 -14.82 -8.51
N GLY A 159 -11.27 -14.95 -9.53
CA GLY A 159 -10.45 -13.87 -10.04
C GLY A 159 -9.07 -13.83 -9.39
N ARG A 160 -8.30 -12.79 -9.68
CA ARG A 160 -6.99 -12.57 -9.06
C ARG A 160 -7.17 -11.91 -7.71
N LEU A 161 -6.46 -12.43 -6.71
CA LEU A 161 -6.28 -11.75 -5.44
C LEU A 161 -5.44 -10.48 -5.69
N VAL A 162 -5.93 -9.33 -5.24
CA VAL A 162 -5.28 -8.02 -5.45
C VAL A 162 -4.95 -7.30 -4.14
N ALA A 163 -5.75 -7.55 -3.11
CA ALA A 163 -5.54 -7.00 -1.78
C ALA A 163 -6.11 -7.95 -0.71
N MET A 164 -5.71 -7.74 0.54
CA MET A 164 -6.18 -8.49 1.68
C MET A 164 -6.26 -7.59 2.90
N ASN A 165 -7.43 -7.53 3.55
CA ASN A 165 -7.52 -7.01 4.91
C ASN A 165 -7.34 -8.17 5.89
N MET A 166 -6.50 -7.98 6.89
CA MET A 166 -6.28 -8.91 7.98
C MET A 166 -6.51 -8.19 9.30
N GLU A 167 -7.31 -8.79 10.17
CA GLU A 167 -7.55 -8.32 11.52
C GLU A 167 -7.30 -9.46 12.51
N LYS A 168 -6.52 -9.17 13.54
CA LYS A 168 -6.21 -10.13 14.61
C LYS A 168 -7.38 -10.23 15.60
N THR A 169 -7.92 -11.42 15.80
CA THR A 169 -9.03 -11.66 16.73
C THR A 169 -8.70 -12.79 17.69
N GLY A 170 -8.37 -12.45 18.94
CA GLY A 170 -7.97 -13.43 19.95
C GLY A 170 -6.74 -14.23 19.50
N ALA A 171 -6.92 -15.55 19.32
CA ALA A 171 -5.87 -16.47 18.87
C ALA A 171 -5.84 -16.70 17.35
N GLY A 172 -6.69 -16.04 16.56
CA GLY A 172 -6.82 -16.23 15.11
C GLY A 172 -6.85 -14.92 14.33
N TYR A 173 -7.18 -15.03 13.04
CA TYR A 173 -7.29 -13.89 12.13
C TYR A 173 -8.63 -13.93 11.39
N ASN A 174 -9.26 -12.77 11.29
CA ASN A 174 -10.31 -12.52 10.31
C ASN A 174 -9.68 -11.88 9.08
N VAL A 175 -9.88 -12.51 7.93
CA VAL A 175 -9.23 -12.10 6.69
C VAL A 175 -10.28 -11.86 5.61
N ILE A 176 -10.25 -10.67 5.02
CA ILE A 176 -11.05 -10.32 3.85
C ILE A 176 -10.14 -10.31 2.63
N LEU A 177 -10.37 -11.21 1.69
CA LEU A 177 -9.64 -11.33 0.44
C LEU A 177 -10.33 -10.47 -0.63
N CYS A 178 -9.61 -9.48 -1.16
CA CYS A 178 -10.11 -8.60 -2.21
C CYS A 178 -9.71 -9.14 -3.58
N VAL A 179 -10.70 -9.45 -4.43
CA VAL A 179 -10.48 -9.99 -5.78
C VAL A 179 -10.93 -9.00 -6.86
N ASP A 180 -10.37 -9.14 -8.06
CA ASP A 180 -10.74 -8.31 -9.22
C ASP A 180 -12.06 -8.72 -9.90
N LYS A 181 -12.59 -9.91 -9.60
CA LYS A 181 -13.89 -10.35 -10.09
C LYS A 181 -15.03 -9.66 -9.31
N GLU A 182 -15.87 -8.94 -10.03
CA GLU A 182 -17.07 -8.33 -9.47
C GLU A 182 -18.15 -9.36 -9.10
N GLY A 183 -19.06 -8.99 -8.19
CA GLY A 183 -20.16 -9.86 -7.76
C GLY A 183 -19.78 -11.04 -6.85
N VAL A 184 -18.49 -11.19 -6.50
CA VAL A 184 -18.03 -12.23 -5.56
C VAL A 184 -18.26 -11.78 -4.12
N SER A 185 -18.96 -12.61 -3.35
CA SER A 185 -19.06 -12.53 -1.88
C SER A 185 -19.19 -13.94 -1.32
N VAL A 186 -18.10 -14.52 -0.82
CA VAL A 186 -18.06 -15.91 -0.33
C VAL A 186 -17.39 -15.96 1.03
N GLN A 187 -18.01 -16.66 1.98
CA GLN A 187 -17.39 -16.99 3.26
C GLN A 187 -16.80 -18.39 3.22
N SER A 188 -15.63 -18.56 3.81
CA SER A 188 -14.96 -19.84 3.93
C SER A 188 -14.07 -19.85 5.17
N THR A 189 -13.56 -21.01 5.55
CA THR A 189 -12.59 -21.15 6.63
C THR A 189 -11.36 -21.86 6.06
N TYR A 190 -10.18 -21.36 6.39
CA TYR A 190 -8.91 -21.97 6.06
C TYR A 190 -8.10 -22.10 7.35
N GLU A 191 -7.88 -23.33 7.80
CA GLU A 191 -7.28 -23.61 9.11
C GLU A 191 -8.03 -22.89 10.25
N ARG A 192 -7.38 -21.95 10.94
CA ARG A 192 -7.95 -21.12 12.02
C ARG A 192 -8.27 -19.69 11.55
N VAL A 193 -8.39 -19.49 10.23
CA VAL A 193 -8.63 -18.19 9.61
C VAL A 193 -10.03 -18.15 9.00
N ASN A 194 -10.83 -17.19 9.43
CA ASN A 194 -12.12 -16.91 8.80
C ASN A 194 -11.87 -16.07 7.55
N LEU A 195 -12.23 -16.60 6.39
CA LEU A 195 -12.03 -15.96 5.09
C LEU A 195 -13.33 -15.40 4.56
N LEU A 196 -13.29 -14.15 4.13
CA LEU A 196 -14.36 -13.49 3.40
C LEU A 196 -13.81 -12.97 2.07
N ILE A 197 -14.20 -13.59 0.97
CA ILE A 197 -13.79 -13.18 -0.37
C ILE A 197 -14.78 -12.15 -0.88
N LYS A 198 -14.30 -10.97 -1.29
CA LYS A 198 -15.10 -9.86 -1.80
C LYS A 198 -14.49 -9.25 -3.05
N SER A 199 -15.34 -8.71 -3.91
CA SER A 199 -14.92 -7.76 -4.95
C SER A 199 -14.15 -6.57 -4.37
N ILE A 200 -13.17 -6.05 -5.12
CA ILE A 200 -12.33 -4.93 -4.69
C ILE A 200 -13.14 -3.66 -4.36
N SER A 201 -14.22 -3.42 -5.11
CA SER A 201 -15.14 -2.31 -4.93
C SER A 201 -15.76 -2.29 -3.52
N GLN A 202 -16.00 -3.47 -2.94
CA GLN A 202 -16.57 -3.68 -1.61
C GLN A 202 -15.51 -3.87 -0.52
N CYS A 203 -14.29 -4.23 -0.89
CA CYS A 203 -13.24 -4.61 0.06
C CYS A 203 -12.44 -3.43 0.60
N ILE A 204 -12.17 -2.42 -0.22
CA ILE A 204 -11.43 -1.21 0.15
C ILE A 204 -12.46 -0.07 0.30
N ARG A 205 -12.75 0.34 1.54
CA ARG A 205 -13.71 1.39 1.90
C ARG A 205 -13.12 2.36 2.89
#